data_AF-A0AAW1VDR8-F1
#
_entry.id   AF-A0AAW1VDR8-F1
#
_cell.length_a   1.000
_cell.length_b   1.000
_cell.length_c   1.000
_cell.angle_alpha   90.00
_cell.angle_beta   90.00
_cell.angle_gamma   90.00
#
_symmetry.space_group_name_H-M   'P 1'
#
loop_
_entity.id
_entity.type
_entity.pdbx_description
1 polymer ?
#
loop_
_entity_poly.entity_id
_entity_poly.type
_entity_poly.pdbx_seq_one_letter_code
_entity_poly.pdbx_strand_id
1 'polypeptide(L)'
;MGVSNSYRILQRTSISTNIKERLDFSCALFGPDGGLVSNAPHIPVHLGSMQEAVRYQINTRNEFHDQDVILTNHPAAGGSHLPDFTVITPVFN
;
A
#
# COMPACT_ATOMS: atom_id res chain seq x y z
N MET A 1 -1.50 -1.29 -15.39
CA MET A 1 -2.42 -0.38 -14.67
C MET A 1 -1.56 0.61 -13.90
N GLY A 2 -1.76 1.93 -14.03
CA GLY A 2 -0.88 2.92 -13.38
C GLY A 2 -1.32 3.26 -11.96
N VAL A 3 -0.37 3.67 -11.08
CA VAL A 3 -0.63 4.02 -9.67
C VAL A 3 -1.71 5.10 -9.52
N SER A 4 -1.73 6.09 -10.42
CA SER A 4 -2.77 7.14 -10.45
C SER A 4 -4.17 6.61 -10.78
N ASN A 5 -4.27 5.51 -11.54
CA ASN A 5 -5.57 4.91 -11.84
C ASN A 5 -6.13 4.17 -10.61
N SER A 6 -5.30 3.39 -9.92
CA SER A 6 -5.68 2.73 -8.66
C SER A 6 -6.17 3.74 -7.63
N TYR A 7 -5.45 4.87 -7.52
CA TYR A 7 -5.85 5.97 -6.64
C TYR A 7 -7.26 6.50 -6.96
N ARG A 8 -7.52 6.82 -8.22
CA ARG A 8 -8.83 7.35 -8.65
C ARG A 8 -9.96 6.34 -8.50
N ILE A 9 -9.69 5.07 -8.72
CA ILE A 9 -10.68 4.01 -8.53
C ILE A 9 -11.06 3.95 -7.05
N LEU A 10 -10.09 3.83 -6.15
CA LEU A 10 -10.33 3.75 -4.71
C LEU A 10 -11.08 4.97 -4.18
N GLN A 11 -10.70 6.18 -4.61
CA GLN A 11 -11.41 7.40 -4.27
C GLN A 11 -12.90 7.34 -4.67
N ARG A 12 -13.18 6.92 -5.91
CA ARG A 12 -14.55 6.96 -6.48
C ARG A 12 -15.45 5.86 -5.94
N THR A 13 -14.89 4.70 -5.65
CA THR A 13 -15.66 3.52 -5.21
C THR A 13 -15.80 3.43 -3.70
N SER A 14 -15.00 4.17 -2.93
CA SER A 14 -15.09 4.14 -1.47
C SER A 14 -16.38 4.78 -0.96
N ILE A 15 -16.98 4.15 0.04
CA ILE A 15 -18.09 4.69 0.82
C ILE A 15 -17.61 5.52 2.03
N SER A 16 -16.33 5.40 2.39
CA SER A 16 -15.74 6.12 3.53
C SER A 16 -15.49 7.57 3.14
N THR A 17 -16.02 8.50 3.94
CA THR A 17 -15.76 9.93 3.76
C THR A 17 -14.30 10.29 3.96
N ASN A 18 -13.56 9.56 4.81
CA ASN A 18 -12.11 9.73 4.96
C ASN A 18 -11.37 9.45 3.64
N ILE A 19 -11.73 8.39 2.93
CA ILE A 19 -11.09 8.04 1.66
C ILE A 19 -11.62 8.91 0.52
N LYS A 20 -12.93 9.06 0.41
CA LYS A 20 -13.58 9.69 -0.74
C LYS A 20 -13.41 11.21 -0.78
N GLU A 21 -13.60 11.86 0.37
CA GLU A 21 -13.65 13.33 0.49
C GLU A 21 -12.37 13.89 1.12
N ARG A 22 -11.84 13.24 2.18
CA ARG A 22 -10.60 13.69 2.85
C ARG A 22 -9.32 13.19 2.19
N LEU A 23 -9.44 12.24 1.24
CA LEU A 23 -8.31 11.64 0.52
C LEU A 23 -7.25 11.03 1.44
N ASP A 24 -7.71 10.46 2.54
CA ASP A 24 -6.89 9.84 3.58
C ASP A 24 -6.52 8.41 3.19
N PHE A 25 -5.73 8.30 2.12
CA PHE A 25 -5.20 7.05 1.59
C PHE A 25 -4.04 7.33 0.63
N SER A 26 -3.23 6.32 0.36
CA SER A 26 -2.13 6.41 -0.60
C SER A 26 -2.09 5.18 -1.49
N CYS A 27 -1.53 5.34 -2.69
CA CYS A 27 -1.24 4.24 -3.60
C CYS A 27 0.20 4.38 -4.06
N ALA A 28 0.94 3.27 -4.05
CA ALA A 28 2.35 3.24 -4.44
C ALA A 28 2.69 1.90 -5.10
N LEU A 29 3.74 1.94 -5.92
CA LEU A 29 4.40 0.79 -6.53
C LEU A 29 5.81 0.69 -5.98
N PHE A 30 6.20 -0.51 -5.59
CA PHE A 30 7.51 -0.81 -5.03
C PHE A 30 8.23 -1.82 -5.92
N GLY A 31 9.56 -1.72 -5.95
CA GLY A 31 10.43 -2.65 -6.64
C GLY A 31 10.60 -3.96 -5.86
N PRO A 32 11.29 -4.95 -6.45
CA PRO A 32 11.55 -6.25 -5.80
C PRO A 32 12.35 -6.17 -4.49
N ASP A 33 13.08 -5.07 -4.27
CA ASP A 33 13.83 -4.76 -3.05
C ASP A 33 13.01 -3.93 -2.02
N GLY A 34 11.74 -3.67 -2.33
CA GLY A 34 10.85 -2.81 -1.56
C GLY A 34 11.17 -1.31 -1.71
N GLY A 35 12.00 -0.90 -2.67
CA GLY A 35 12.23 0.51 -2.97
C GLY A 35 11.01 1.16 -3.65
N LEU A 36 10.65 2.39 -3.26
CA LEU A 36 9.55 3.12 -3.90
C LEU A 36 9.88 3.45 -5.37
N VAL A 37 9.03 2.99 -6.30
CA VAL A 37 9.19 3.22 -7.75
C VAL A 37 8.26 4.34 -8.24
N SER A 38 7.02 4.37 -7.74
CA SER A 38 6.03 5.37 -8.14
C SER A 38 4.94 5.50 -7.09
N ASN A 39 4.37 6.69 -6.92
CA ASN A 39 3.26 6.94 -6.01
C ASN A 39 2.20 7.86 -6.64
N ALA A 40 0.97 7.74 -6.17
CA ALA A 40 -0.08 8.71 -6.47
C ALA A 40 0.12 10.01 -5.66
N PRO A 41 -0.46 11.14 -6.10
CA PRO A 41 -0.40 12.40 -5.38
C PRO A 41 -1.01 12.29 -3.98
N HIS A 42 -0.46 13.07 -3.04
CA HIS A 42 -0.87 13.25 -1.64
C HIS A 42 -0.36 12.22 -0.60
N ILE A 43 -0.12 12.76 0.60
CA ILE A 43 0.31 12.16 1.89
C ILE A 43 1.71 11.50 1.91
N PRO A 44 2.80 12.29 2.05
CA PRO A 44 4.17 11.77 2.20
C PRO A 44 4.36 10.85 3.41
N VAL A 45 3.59 11.05 4.49
CA VAL A 45 3.76 10.29 5.74
C VAL A 45 3.44 8.80 5.57
N HIS A 46 2.50 8.43 4.70
CA HIS A 46 2.15 7.03 4.45
C HIS A 46 3.24 6.28 3.67
N LEU A 47 4.06 7.00 2.88
CA LEU A 47 5.03 6.34 2.00
C LEU A 47 6.14 5.63 2.80
N GLY A 48 6.56 6.21 3.91
CA GLY A 48 7.55 5.60 4.80
C GLY A 48 7.03 4.29 5.41
N SER A 49 5.82 4.33 5.99
CA SER A 49 5.20 3.15 6.61
C SER A 49 4.89 2.04 5.60
N MET A 50 4.39 2.41 4.41
CA MET A 50 4.16 1.45 3.32
C MET A 50 5.46 0.78 2.85
N GLN A 51 6.56 1.52 2.74
CA GLN A 51 7.87 0.96 2.36
C GLN A 51 8.37 -0.06 3.37
N GLU A 52 8.26 0.25 4.66
CA GLU A 52 8.62 -0.68 5.73
C GLU A 52 7.69 -1.91 5.74
N ALA A 53 6.39 -1.74 5.49
CA ALA A 53 5.45 -2.85 5.37
C ALA A 53 5.84 -3.80 4.22
N VAL A 54 6.16 -3.27 3.04
CA VAL A 54 6.60 -4.06 1.88
C VAL A 54 7.90 -4.81 2.18
N ARG A 55 8.91 -4.13 2.71
CA ARG A 55 10.19 -4.76 3.09
C ARG A 55 10.02 -5.84 4.14
N TYR A 56 9.17 -5.61 5.13
CA TYR A 56 8.85 -6.61 6.13
C TYR A 56 8.29 -7.88 5.48
N GLN A 57 7.32 -7.76 4.56
CA GLN A 57 6.77 -8.93 3.87
C GLN A 57 7.84 -9.64 3.04
N ILE A 58 8.68 -8.89 2.30
CA ILE A 58 9.78 -9.47 1.49
C ILE A 58 10.73 -10.29 2.37
N ASN A 59 11.04 -9.81 3.57
CA ASN A 59 12.01 -10.46 4.46
C ASN A 59 11.44 -11.60 5.31
N THR A 60 10.12 -11.65 5.50
CA THR A 60 9.49 -12.60 6.44
C THR A 60 8.70 -13.71 5.76
N ARG A 61 8.28 -13.50 4.51
CA ARG A 61 7.59 -14.53 3.73
C ARG A 61 8.60 -15.34 2.93
N ASN A 62 8.40 -16.64 2.91
CA ASN A 62 9.25 -17.54 2.12
C ASN A 62 8.96 -17.45 0.62
N GLU A 63 7.69 -17.20 0.28
CA GLU A 63 7.19 -17.20 -1.09
C GLU A 63 6.00 -16.24 -1.23
N PHE A 64 5.82 -15.73 -2.44
CA PHE A 64 4.66 -14.96 -2.87
C PHE A 64 4.05 -15.65 -4.09
N HIS A 65 2.73 -15.70 -4.15
CA HIS A 65 2.01 -16.29 -5.25
C HIS A 65 1.20 -15.24 -6.01
N ASP A 66 0.97 -15.49 -7.30
CA ASP A 66 0.01 -14.69 -8.06
C ASP A 66 -1.35 -14.72 -7.36
N GLN A 67 -2.05 -13.59 -7.39
CA GLN A 67 -3.31 -13.34 -6.67
C GLN A 67 -3.22 -13.23 -5.15
N ASP A 68 -2.04 -13.26 -4.54
CA ASP A 68 -1.91 -12.98 -3.11
C ASP A 68 -2.37 -11.55 -2.78
N VAL A 69 -3.08 -11.41 -1.66
CA VAL A 69 -3.44 -10.12 -1.07
C VAL A 69 -3.06 -10.13 0.40
N ILE A 70 -2.10 -9.30 0.76
CA ILE A 70 -1.57 -9.19 2.12
C ILE A 70 -2.15 -7.94 2.77
N LEU A 71 -2.72 -8.09 3.96
CA LEU A 71 -3.27 -7.01 4.76
C LEU A 71 -2.49 -6.89 6.07
N THR A 72 -2.02 -5.69 6.41
CA THR A 72 -1.35 -5.43 7.68
C THR A 72 -1.68 -4.05 8.23
N ASN A 73 -1.81 -3.97 9.55
CA ASN A 73 -1.74 -2.73 10.33
C ASN A 73 -0.85 -2.90 11.58
N HIS A 74 -0.12 -4.02 11.68
CA HIS A 74 0.66 -4.31 12.87
C HIS A 74 1.93 -3.43 12.91
N PRO A 75 2.29 -2.79 14.04
CA PRO A 75 3.45 -1.89 14.10
C PRO A 75 4.76 -2.54 13.67
N ALA A 76 4.98 -3.80 14.06
CA ALA A 76 6.17 -4.56 13.64
C ALA A 76 6.26 -4.80 12.12
N ALA A 77 5.14 -4.68 11.40
CA ALA A 77 5.02 -4.92 9.96
C ALA A 77 4.63 -3.65 9.20
N GLY A 78 5.15 -2.50 9.64
CA GLY A 78 4.98 -1.20 8.97
C GLY A 78 3.69 -0.45 9.28
N GLY A 79 2.88 -0.91 10.25
CA GLY A 79 1.71 -0.16 10.71
C GLY A 79 2.08 1.12 11.47
N SER A 80 1.52 2.27 11.08
CA SER A 80 1.73 3.58 11.74
C SER A 80 0.72 3.82 12.86
N HIS A 81 -0.57 3.71 12.55
CA HIS A 81 -1.67 3.88 13.48
C HIS A 81 -2.69 2.75 13.28
N LEU A 82 -3.43 2.43 14.34
CA LEU A 82 -4.38 1.31 14.32
C LEU A 82 -5.41 1.32 13.16
N PRO A 83 -5.99 2.47 12.75
CA PRO A 83 -6.96 2.48 11.64
C PRO A 83 -6.30 2.41 10.25
N ASP A 84 -4.97 2.53 10.15
CA ASP A 84 -4.27 2.57 8.87
C ASP A 84 -3.95 1.14 8.42
N PHE A 85 -4.61 0.69 7.37
CA PHE A 85 -4.37 -0.62 6.77
C PHE A 85 -3.54 -0.48 5.50
N THR A 86 -2.47 -1.27 5.41
CA THR A 86 -1.70 -1.43 4.18
C THR A 86 -2.11 -2.73 3.50
N VAL A 87 -2.56 -2.62 2.24
CA VAL A 87 -2.87 -3.74 1.36
C VAL A 87 -1.77 -3.86 0.31
N ILE A 88 -1.17 -5.05 0.21
CA ILE A 88 -0.03 -5.32 -0.67
C ILE A 88 -0.41 -6.51 -1.56
N THR A 89 -0.28 -6.31 -2.87
CA THR A 89 -0.45 -7.36 -3.88
C THR A 89 0.86 -7.48 -4.66
N PRO A 90 1.57 -8.63 -4.61
CA PRO A 90 2.73 -8.87 -5.45
C PRO A 90 2.31 -8.94 -6.93
N VAL A 91 3.19 -8.46 -7.81
CA VAL A 91 2.95 -8.45 -9.26
C VAL A 91 4.08 -9.23 -9.92
N PHE A 92 3.71 -10.22 -10.73
CA PHE A 92 4.62 -11.08 -11.48
C PHE A 92 4.49 -10.83 -12.98
N ASN A 93 5.40 -11.43 -13.74
CA ASN A 93 5.55 -11.30 -15.18
C ASN A 93 5.67 -12.65 -15.87
#